data_AF-A0A0P0VMI7-F1
#
_entry.id   AF-A0A0P0VMI7-F1
#
_cell.length_a   1.000
_cell.length_b   1.000
_cell.length_c   1.000
_cell.angle_alpha   90.00
_cell.angle_beta   90.00
_cell.angle_gamma   90.00
#
_symmetry.space_group_name_H-M   'P 1'
#
loop_
_entity.id
_entity.type
_entity.pdbx_description
1 polymer ?
#
loop_
_entity_poly.entity_id
_entity_poly.type
_entity_poly.pdbx_seq_one_letter_code
_entity_poly.pdbx_strand_id
1 'polypeptide(L)'
;MASSNETYRVELRAAARQLGERGLYSAAKWAAELLVGIEPDATPAPSSVMDTPSSSGSAASGGRLLHLHRSGGSSFRRRLRPGAAEAGTPLGGVSYVSTPIPDDDAFDVGGDRYLLAKTYFDCREYRRAAHVLRGQTGRKAVFLRCYALYTAGEKRKEEETVELEGSLGKSNAVNQELVALERELATHRRTGAIDSFCLYLYGIVLRDKGSEALARTVLVESVNSYPWNWSAWLELQSLCTSSDILNNLNIKNHWMKDFFLASAHLELKMHEEALKRYERLMGVFRCSDYIQAQIATVQYSMRDLDEADMIFEELLRTDPFRVDSMDVYSNLLYAKESSTALSFLAHRVFLTDKYRPESCCIIANYYSLKGQHEKSVLYFQRALKLNRKYLSAWTLMGHEFVELKNTPAAIDAYRRAVDINPRDYRAWYGLGQIYEMMGMPFYAVYYFRKSSYLQPNDARLWNAMAQCYESDQLQMIEEAIKCYERSANNNDTEGIALHQLAKLHGMLGQSEEAAFYYKKDLERMEVEERQGQNFVEALLFLAKHCKSIGRFEEAEHYCTRLLDYTGPERETAKSILQGLKRAQSVLPLMDIDHFAM
;
A
#
# COMPACT_ATOMS: atom_id res chain seq x y z
N MET A 1 -21.46 3.89 24.08
CA MET A 1 -20.03 3.58 23.86
C MET A 1 -19.54 2.51 24.83
N ALA A 2 -19.67 2.67 26.15
CA ALA A 2 -19.23 1.65 27.12
C ALA A 2 -19.87 0.26 26.88
N SER A 3 -21.20 0.20 26.68
CA SER A 3 -21.89 -1.07 26.41
C SER A 3 -21.47 -1.75 25.08
N SER A 4 -21.24 -0.95 24.03
CA SER A 4 -20.78 -1.47 22.73
C SER A 4 -19.33 -1.96 22.79
N ASN A 5 -18.45 -1.24 23.51
CA ASN A 5 -17.05 -1.62 23.67
C ASN A 5 -16.91 -2.95 24.41
N GLU A 6 -17.69 -3.17 25.47
CA GLU A 6 -17.65 -4.44 26.19
C GLU A 6 -18.21 -5.59 25.33
N THR A 7 -19.21 -5.34 24.49
CA THR A 7 -19.72 -6.34 23.53
C THR A 7 -18.61 -6.75 22.55
N TYR A 8 -17.90 -5.78 21.95
CA TYR A 8 -16.76 -6.08 21.06
C TYR A 8 -15.67 -6.89 21.77
N ARG A 9 -15.38 -6.58 23.05
CA ARG A 9 -14.37 -7.32 23.83
C ARG A 9 -14.76 -8.77 24.06
N VAL A 10 -16.01 -9.02 24.46
CA VAL A 10 -16.51 -10.38 24.71
C VAL A 10 -16.46 -11.20 23.43
N GLU A 11 -16.93 -10.62 22.32
CA GLU A 11 -16.90 -11.25 21.00
C GLU A 11 -15.48 -11.57 20.53
N LEU A 12 -14.55 -10.60 20.56
CA LEU A 12 -13.17 -10.79 20.11
C LEU A 12 -12.41 -11.79 20.99
N ARG A 13 -12.64 -11.79 22.31
CA ARG A 13 -12.00 -12.74 23.24
C ARG A 13 -12.44 -14.18 22.98
N ALA A 14 -13.74 -14.38 22.75
CA ALA A 14 -14.27 -15.70 22.39
C ALA A 14 -13.78 -16.13 21.00
N ALA A 15 -13.76 -15.22 20.03
CA ALA A 15 -13.29 -15.49 18.68
C ALA A 15 -11.80 -15.89 18.64
N ALA A 16 -10.93 -15.16 19.34
CA ALA A 16 -9.51 -15.47 19.41
C ALA A 16 -9.25 -16.89 19.96
N ARG A 17 -10.02 -17.32 20.96
CA ARG A 17 -9.96 -18.69 21.51
C ARG A 17 -10.46 -19.73 20.50
N GLN A 18 -11.66 -19.54 19.95
CA GLN A 18 -12.25 -20.50 18.99
C GLN A 18 -11.40 -20.68 17.72
N LEU A 19 -10.81 -19.60 17.22
CA LEU A 19 -9.89 -19.62 16.08
C LEU A 19 -8.58 -20.34 16.42
N GLY A 20 -8.01 -20.07 17.60
CA GLY A 20 -6.78 -20.72 18.08
C GLY A 20 -6.95 -22.23 18.26
N GLU A 21 -8.06 -22.65 18.85
CA GLU A 21 -8.38 -24.07 19.07
C GLU A 21 -8.51 -24.86 17.76
N ARG A 22 -8.92 -24.20 16.68
CA ARG A 22 -9.05 -24.77 15.33
C ARG A 22 -7.76 -24.65 14.50
N GLY A 23 -6.70 -24.01 15.02
CA GLY A 23 -5.42 -23.83 14.33
C GLY A 23 -5.37 -22.67 13.33
N LEU A 24 -6.35 -21.76 13.37
CA LEU A 24 -6.38 -20.55 12.55
C LEU A 24 -5.61 -19.41 13.25
N TYR A 25 -4.30 -19.60 13.41
CA TYR A 25 -3.45 -18.72 14.22
C TYR A 25 -3.36 -17.29 13.71
N SER A 26 -3.37 -17.06 12.39
CA SER A 26 -3.33 -15.72 11.82
C SER A 26 -4.59 -14.91 12.17
N ALA A 27 -5.76 -15.52 12.02
CA ALA A 27 -7.03 -14.91 12.40
C ALA A 27 -7.13 -14.72 13.93
N ALA A 28 -6.65 -15.69 14.72
CA ALA A 28 -6.62 -15.58 16.18
C ALA A 28 -5.71 -14.44 16.66
N LYS A 29 -4.52 -14.32 16.07
CA LYS A 29 -3.58 -13.21 16.31
C LYS A 29 -4.24 -11.87 15.99
N TRP A 30 -4.84 -11.75 14.81
CA TRP A 30 -5.50 -10.51 14.38
C TRP A 30 -6.64 -10.11 15.33
N ALA A 31 -7.47 -11.07 15.76
CA ALA A 31 -8.54 -10.82 16.72
C ALA A 31 -8.00 -10.37 18.10
N ALA A 32 -6.89 -10.96 18.55
CA ALA A 32 -6.24 -10.58 19.81
C ALA A 32 -5.59 -9.18 19.74
N GLU A 33 -4.95 -8.82 18.62
CA GLU A 33 -4.41 -7.47 18.39
C GLU A 33 -5.51 -6.41 18.41
N LEU A 34 -6.65 -6.68 17.76
CA LEU A 34 -7.80 -5.78 17.81
C LEU A 34 -8.40 -5.65 19.21
N LEU A 35 -8.45 -6.74 19.98
CA LEU A 35 -8.97 -6.74 21.35
C LEU A 35 -8.19 -5.77 22.24
N VAL A 36 -6.86 -5.76 22.12
CA VAL A 36 -5.98 -4.83 22.86
C VAL A 36 -6.17 -3.38 22.38
N GLY A 37 -6.55 -3.18 21.13
CA GLY A 37 -6.81 -1.85 20.56
C GLY A 37 -8.04 -1.11 21.11
N ILE A 38 -8.87 -1.75 21.95
CA ILE A 38 -10.04 -1.15 22.59
C ILE A 38 -9.66 -0.53 23.96
N GLU A 39 -9.66 0.80 24.08
CA GLU A 39 -9.35 1.53 25.33
C GLU A 39 -10.11 0.95 26.53
N PRO A 40 -9.42 0.55 27.63
CA PRO A 40 -10.08 0.12 28.87
C PRO A 40 -11.07 1.20 29.31
N ASP A 41 -12.30 0.81 29.67
CA ASP A 41 -13.24 1.77 30.26
C ASP A 41 -12.52 2.40 31.46
N ALA A 42 -12.54 3.73 31.54
CA ALA A 42 -11.96 4.44 32.66
C ALA A 42 -12.50 3.78 33.94
N THR A 43 -11.61 3.13 34.69
CA THR A 43 -11.98 2.64 36.01
C THR A 43 -12.57 3.84 36.75
N PRO A 44 -13.79 3.75 37.31
CA PRO A 44 -14.30 4.86 38.10
C PRO A 44 -13.25 5.10 39.18
N ALA A 45 -12.69 6.31 39.19
CA ALA A 45 -11.70 6.72 40.17
C ALA A 45 -12.22 6.27 41.54
N PRO A 46 -11.41 5.59 42.37
CA PRO A 46 -11.88 5.11 43.66
C PRO A 46 -12.45 6.31 44.39
N SER A 47 -13.75 6.23 44.68
CA SER A 47 -14.49 7.23 45.43
C SER A 47 -13.61 7.64 46.61
N SER A 48 -13.29 8.93 46.69
CA SER A 48 -12.61 9.52 47.84
C SER A 48 -13.36 9.12 49.10
N VAL A 49 -12.89 8.05 49.75
CA VAL A 49 -13.34 7.70 51.09
C VAL A 49 -12.75 8.78 51.97
N MET A 50 -13.65 9.62 52.49
CA MET A 50 -13.36 10.69 53.42
C MET A 50 -12.37 10.24 54.49
N ASP A 51 -11.33 11.07 54.63
CA ASP A 51 -10.45 11.12 55.79
C ASP A 51 -11.25 11.10 57.09
N THR A 52 -10.96 10.12 57.96
CA THR A 52 -11.05 10.33 59.41
C THR A 52 -9.80 9.77 60.07
N PRO A 53 -9.11 10.55 60.92
CA PRO A 53 -7.77 10.20 61.38
C PRO A 53 -7.83 9.39 62.67
N SER A 54 -7.13 8.26 62.72
CA SER A 54 -6.77 7.60 63.97
C SER A 54 -5.25 7.50 64.10
N SER A 55 -4.80 7.94 65.26
CA SER A 55 -3.46 8.28 65.65
C SER A 55 -2.50 7.10 65.86
N SER A 56 -1.21 7.48 65.86
CA SER A 56 -0.11 6.98 66.71
C SER A 56 0.45 5.57 66.45
N GLY A 57 1.71 5.52 66.00
CA GLY A 57 2.52 4.30 65.95
C GLY A 57 3.92 4.49 65.35
N SER A 58 4.77 5.21 66.07
CA SER A 58 6.25 5.24 66.09
C SER A 58 7.08 4.40 65.07
N ALA A 59 7.88 5.12 64.28
CA ALA A 59 9.34 4.99 64.02
C ALA A 59 10.04 3.62 63.92
N ALA A 60 10.61 3.35 62.74
CA ALA A 60 12.00 2.90 62.50
C ALA A 60 12.25 2.90 60.96
N SER A 61 12.98 3.87 60.42
CA SER A 61 14.43 3.79 60.11
C SER A 61 14.80 2.92 58.88
N GLY A 62 15.12 3.61 57.77
CA GLY A 62 16.30 3.28 56.96
C GLY A 62 16.07 2.67 55.58
N GLY A 63 16.28 3.46 54.52
CA GLY A 63 16.42 2.92 53.16
C GLY A 63 16.16 3.95 52.05
N ARG A 64 17.04 4.95 51.92
CA ARG A 64 17.02 5.93 50.83
C ARG A 64 17.26 5.24 49.48
N LEU A 65 16.27 5.26 48.59
CA LEU A 65 16.46 5.11 47.15
C LEU A 65 15.77 6.28 46.45
N LEU A 66 16.59 7.06 45.78
CA LEU A 66 16.29 8.36 45.18
C LEU A 66 15.20 8.26 44.11
N HIS A 67 14.06 8.88 44.39
CA HIS A 67 13.07 9.27 43.37
C HIS A 67 13.67 10.36 42.49
N LEU A 68 14.10 10.01 41.28
CA LEU A 68 14.33 10.96 40.21
C LEU A 68 12.96 11.37 39.63
N HIS A 69 12.42 12.48 40.16
CA HIS A 69 11.34 13.21 39.51
C HIS A 69 11.84 13.79 38.18
N ARG A 70 11.55 13.12 37.06
CA ARG A 70 11.40 13.80 35.77
C ARG A 70 9.94 14.21 35.63
N SER A 71 9.62 15.36 36.22
CA SER A 71 8.50 16.20 35.81
C SER A 71 8.85 16.82 34.46
N GLY A 72 7.91 16.84 33.51
CA GLY A 72 8.02 17.62 32.27
C GLY A 72 8.07 16.84 30.96
N GLY A 73 7.22 15.83 30.78
CA GLY A 73 6.87 15.34 29.44
C GLY A 73 5.62 16.06 28.97
N SER A 74 5.79 17.14 28.19
CA SER A 74 4.71 17.83 27.48
C SER A 74 3.84 16.79 26.75
N SER A 75 2.57 16.72 27.14
CA SER A 75 1.57 15.96 26.38
C SER A 75 1.40 16.67 25.04
N PHE A 76 2.08 16.15 24.01
CA PHE A 76 1.73 16.44 22.62
C PHE A 76 0.31 15.93 22.38
N ARG A 77 -0.68 16.75 22.73
CA ARG A 77 -2.05 16.59 22.26
C ARG A 77 -1.99 16.66 20.74
N ARG A 78 -2.26 15.51 20.13
CA ARG A 78 -2.48 15.24 18.70
C ARG A 78 -3.02 16.49 17.98
N ARG A 79 -2.21 17.09 17.11
CA ARG A 79 -2.65 18.14 16.19
C ARG A 79 -3.38 17.45 15.03
N LEU A 80 -4.67 17.17 15.21
CA LEU A 80 -5.54 16.81 14.08
C LEU A 80 -5.64 18.03 13.14
N ARG A 81 -5.61 17.76 11.83
CA ARG A 81 -5.76 18.73 10.75
C ARG A 81 -6.93 19.71 11.07
N PRO A 82 -6.74 21.04 11.05
CA PRO A 82 -7.82 22.00 11.25
C PRO A 82 -8.73 21.97 10.01
N GLY A 83 -9.74 21.12 10.06
CA GLY A 83 -10.67 20.85 8.96
C GLY A 83 -11.44 19.53 9.09
N ALA A 84 -11.00 18.60 9.95
CA ALA A 84 -11.70 17.33 10.23
C ALA A 84 -12.32 17.26 11.64
N ALA A 85 -12.53 18.41 12.29
CA ALA A 85 -13.18 18.50 13.59
C ALA A 85 -14.69 18.78 13.45
N GLU A 86 -15.39 18.06 12.57
CA GLU A 86 -16.75 17.67 12.90
C GLU A 86 -16.62 16.43 13.78
N ALA A 87 -17.04 16.58 15.04
CA ALA A 87 -17.08 15.51 16.02
C ALA A 87 -17.54 14.22 15.34
N GLY A 88 -16.63 13.23 15.24
CA GLY A 88 -16.93 11.96 14.61
C GLY A 88 -18.25 11.45 15.17
N THR A 89 -19.29 11.47 14.33
CA THR A 89 -20.61 10.96 14.67
C THR A 89 -20.38 9.59 15.29
N PRO A 90 -20.79 9.36 16.55
CA PRO A 90 -20.68 8.02 17.12
C PRO A 90 -21.42 7.06 16.19
N LEU A 91 -21.03 5.78 16.18
CA LEU A 91 -21.73 4.71 15.48
C LEU A 91 -23.24 4.54 15.85
N GLY A 92 -23.80 5.47 16.63
CA GLY A 92 -25.18 5.53 17.13
C GLY A 92 -26.29 5.68 16.10
N GLY A 93 -26.06 5.28 14.84
CA GLY A 93 -27.10 5.15 13.82
C GLY A 93 -27.09 3.83 13.06
N VAL A 94 -26.05 2.99 13.20
CA VAL A 94 -25.97 1.70 12.48
C VAL A 94 -26.21 0.57 13.48
N SER A 95 -27.41 -0.02 13.46
CA SER A 95 -27.68 -1.25 14.20
C SER A 95 -27.00 -2.41 13.49
N TYR A 96 -25.91 -2.93 14.07
CA TYR A 96 -25.35 -4.21 13.64
C TYR A 96 -26.24 -5.35 14.12
N VAL A 97 -26.34 -6.41 13.31
CA VAL A 97 -27.02 -7.63 13.72
C VAL A 97 -26.09 -8.36 14.68
N SER A 98 -26.53 -8.62 15.92
CA SER A 98 -25.81 -9.50 16.84
C SER A 98 -25.80 -10.91 16.25
N THR A 99 -24.61 -11.42 15.90
CA THR A 99 -24.43 -12.82 15.53
C THR A 99 -24.14 -13.63 16.79
N PRO A 100 -24.96 -14.63 17.16
CA PRO A 100 -24.63 -15.51 18.27
C PRO A 100 -23.35 -16.29 17.97
N ILE A 101 -22.45 -16.37 18.95
CA ILE A 101 -21.26 -17.22 18.87
C ILE A 101 -21.75 -18.67 18.96
N PRO A 102 -21.39 -19.57 18.01
CA PRO A 102 -21.78 -20.97 18.13
C PRO A 102 -21.19 -21.56 19.41
N ASP A 103 -22.03 -22.10 20.29
CA ASP A 103 -21.60 -22.85 21.46
C ASP A 103 -20.75 -24.05 21.02
N ASP A 104 -19.57 -24.24 21.64
CA ASP A 104 -18.76 -25.43 21.42
C ASP A 104 -19.47 -26.64 22.08
N ASP A 105 -19.60 -27.73 21.33
CA ASP A 105 -20.25 -28.97 21.76
C ASP A 105 -19.66 -29.46 23.10
N ALA A 106 -20.40 -29.30 24.20
CA ALA A 106 -19.91 -29.46 25.57
C ALA A 106 -19.67 -30.91 26.02
N PHE A 107 -19.75 -31.92 25.14
CA PHE A 107 -19.56 -33.33 25.53
C PHE A 107 -19.23 -34.24 24.33
N ASP A 108 -18.14 -33.96 23.60
CA ASP A 108 -17.71 -34.84 22.51
C ASP A 108 -16.88 -36.03 23.05
N VAL A 109 -17.40 -37.24 22.90
CA VAL A 109 -16.67 -38.52 23.13
C VAL A 109 -15.38 -38.58 22.29
N GLY A 110 -15.27 -37.73 21.26
CA GLY A 110 -14.08 -37.50 20.43
C GLY A 110 -13.00 -36.55 20.99
N GLY A 111 -13.19 -35.94 22.16
CA GLY A 111 -12.31 -34.90 22.72
C GLY A 111 -10.82 -35.29 22.80
N ASP A 112 -10.52 -36.50 23.29
CA ASP A 112 -9.13 -36.97 23.43
C ASP A 112 -8.44 -37.14 22.07
N ARG A 113 -9.17 -37.67 21.08
CA ARG A 113 -8.65 -37.81 19.71
C ARG A 113 -8.46 -36.45 19.05
N TYR A 114 -9.36 -35.51 19.31
CA TYR A 114 -9.22 -34.13 18.84
C TYR A 114 -7.95 -33.49 19.42
N LEU A 115 -7.74 -33.61 20.74
CA LEU A 115 -6.56 -33.07 21.39
C LEU A 115 -5.27 -33.66 20.82
N LEU A 116 -5.20 -34.98 20.61
CA LEU A 116 -4.05 -35.63 19.98
C LEU A 116 -3.84 -35.15 18.53
N ALA A 117 -4.91 -35.01 17.74
CA ALA A 117 -4.80 -34.50 16.38
C ALA A 117 -4.35 -33.03 16.35
N LYS A 118 -4.80 -32.23 17.32
CA LYS A 118 -4.41 -30.83 17.48
C LYS A 118 -2.92 -30.73 17.84
N THR A 119 -2.41 -31.55 18.75
CA THR A 119 -0.96 -31.55 19.05
C THR A 119 -0.13 -32.00 17.83
N TYR A 120 -0.58 -32.99 17.05
CA TYR A 120 0.07 -33.32 15.77
C TYR A 120 0.04 -32.17 14.77
N PHE A 121 -1.08 -31.46 14.67
CA PHE A 121 -1.21 -30.29 13.80
C PHE A 121 -0.21 -29.19 14.20
N ASP A 122 -0.10 -28.91 15.50
CA ASP A 122 0.77 -27.87 16.05
C ASP A 122 2.26 -28.23 15.88
N CYS A 123 2.59 -29.52 15.94
CA CYS A 123 3.91 -30.07 15.58
C CYS A 123 4.16 -30.16 14.07
N ARG A 124 3.26 -29.65 13.21
CA ARG A 124 3.33 -29.69 11.74
C ARG A 124 3.27 -31.10 11.12
N GLU A 125 2.75 -32.08 11.85
CA GLU A 125 2.52 -33.47 11.41
C GLU A 125 1.13 -33.65 10.80
N TYR A 126 0.82 -32.86 9.76
CA TYR A 126 -0.54 -32.68 9.26
C TYR A 126 -1.25 -33.98 8.81
N ARG A 127 -0.54 -34.89 8.11
CA ARG A 127 -1.13 -36.19 7.70
C ARG A 127 -1.49 -37.08 8.88
N ARG A 128 -0.74 -37.02 9.98
CA ARG A 128 -1.02 -37.79 11.20
C ARG A 128 -2.22 -37.20 11.93
N ALA A 129 -2.31 -35.88 12.03
CA ALA A 129 -3.49 -35.19 12.55
C ALA A 129 -4.76 -35.61 11.79
N ALA A 130 -4.70 -35.60 10.46
CA ALA A 130 -5.81 -36.03 9.62
C ALA A 130 -6.18 -37.50 9.79
N HIS A 131 -5.19 -38.39 9.97
CA HIS A 131 -5.40 -39.83 10.14
C HIS A 131 -6.16 -40.15 11.44
N VAL A 132 -5.78 -39.53 12.56
CA VAL A 132 -6.42 -39.73 13.88
C VAL A 132 -7.91 -39.38 13.84
N LEU A 133 -8.31 -38.42 13.01
CA LEU A 133 -9.67 -37.91 12.92
C LEU A 133 -10.56 -38.60 11.87
N ARG A 134 -10.08 -39.63 11.16
CA ARG A 134 -10.82 -40.28 10.06
C ARG A 134 -12.19 -40.84 10.45
N GLY A 135 -12.36 -41.28 11.70
CA GLY A 135 -13.63 -41.82 12.22
C GLY A 135 -14.44 -40.84 13.05
N GLN A 136 -14.07 -39.56 13.09
CA GLN A 136 -14.75 -38.55 13.91
C GLN A 136 -15.78 -37.77 13.08
N THR A 137 -16.99 -37.64 13.59
CA THR A 137 -18.11 -36.93 12.95
C THR A 137 -18.36 -35.54 13.54
N GLY A 138 -17.69 -35.17 14.64
CA GLY A 138 -17.80 -33.86 15.27
C GLY A 138 -17.35 -32.73 14.33
N ARG A 139 -18.06 -31.60 14.33
CA ARG A 139 -17.81 -30.46 13.40
C ARG A 139 -16.37 -29.96 13.48
N LYS A 140 -15.86 -29.79 14.70
CA LYS A 140 -14.48 -29.37 14.99
C LYS A 140 -13.45 -30.37 14.45
N ALA A 141 -13.71 -31.67 14.65
CA ALA A 141 -12.85 -32.75 14.17
C ALA A 141 -12.83 -32.85 12.64
N VAL A 142 -13.99 -32.74 11.98
CA VAL A 142 -14.08 -32.72 10.52
C VAL A 142 -13.30 -31.54 9.94
N PHE A 143 -13.49 -30.33 10.49
CA PHE A 143 -12.72 -29.16 10.07
C PHE A 143 -11.21 -29.38 10.19
N LEU A 144 -10.72 -29.73 11.38
CA LEU A 144 -9.28 -29.89 11.61
C LEU A 144 -8.69 -30.99 10.73
N ARG A 145 -9.43 -32.07 10.48
CA ARG A 145 -9.01 -33.14 9.56
C ARG A 145 -8.86 -32.63 8.13
N CYS A 146 -9.89 -32.00 7.58
CA CYS A 146 -9.86 -31.48 6.21
C CYS A 146 -8.80 -30.39 6.07
N TYR A 147 -8.67 -29.51 7.07
CA TYR A 147 -7.66 -28.45 7.09
C TYR A 147 -6.24 -29.03 7.15
N ALA A 148 -6.01 -30.06 7.97
CA ALA A 148 -4.71 -30.75 8.02
C ALA A 148 -4.38 -31.47 6.71
N LEU A 149 -5.35 -32.08 6.02
CA LEU A 149 -5.13 -32.65 4.69
C LEU A 149 -4.79 -31.54 3.67
N TYR A 150 -5.50 -30.42 3.71
CA TYR A 150 -5.21 -29.27 2.86
C TYR A 150 -3.78 -28.76 3.08
N THR A 151 -3.37 -28.51 4.34
CA THR A 151 -2.02 -28.03 4.65
C THR A 151 -0.93 -29.07 4.33
N ALA A 152 -1.21 -30.37 4.49
CA ALA A 152 -0.31 -31.44 4.05
C ALA A 152 -0.09 -31.45 2.53
N GLY A 153 -1.15 -31.15 1.79
CA GLY A 153 -1.13 -31.04 0.34
C GLY A 153 -0.41 -29.79 -0.15
N GLU A 154 -0.65 -28.65 0.51
CA GLU A 154 0.07 -27.39 0.23
C GLU A 154 1.56 -27.50 0.51
N LYS A 155 1.94 -28.09 1.65
CA LYS A 155 3.34 -28.37 1.99
C LYS A 155 4.01 -29.24 0.92
N ARG A 156 3.34 -30.31 0.47
CA ARG A 156 3.87 -31.20 -0.57
C ARG A 156 4.01 -30.48 -1.91
N LYS A 157 3.03 -29.65 -2.28
CA LYS A 157 3.10 -28.81 -3.47
C LYS A 157 4.34 -27.91 -3.40
N GLU A 158 4.58 -27.26 -2.27
CA GLU A 158 5.77 -26.42 -2.08
C GLU A 158 7.07 -27.23 -2.21
N GLU A 159 7.17 -28.42 -1.61
CA GLU A 159 8.33 -29.31 -1.74
C GLU A 159 8.58 -29.70 -3.21
N GLU A 160 7.56 -30.15 -3.93
CA GLU A 160 7.65 -30.51 -5.36
C GLU A 160 8.04 -29.30 -6.23
N THR A 161 7.54 -28.10 -5.91
CA THR A 161 7.95 -26.87 -6.63
C THR A 161 9.42 -26.51 -6.42
N VAL A 162 9.99 -26.86 -5.26
CA VAL A 162 11.42 -26.65 -4.97
C VAL A 162 12.28 -27.68 -5.70
N GLU A 163 11.82 -28.94 -5.79
CA GLU A 163 12.55 -30.01 -6.48
C GLU A 163 12.57 -29.83 -8.01
N LEU A 164 11.48 -29.32 -8.60
CA LEU A 164 11.33 -29.19 -10.06
C LEU A 164 12.03 -27.96 -10.67
N GLU A 165 12.32 -26.91 -9.88
CA GLU A 165 12.92 -25.68 -10.40
C GLU A 165 14.46 -25.77 -10.53
N GLY A 166 14.90 -26.14 -11.75
CA GLY A 166 16.17 -25.70 -12.34
C GLY A 166 16.06 -24.28 -12.94
N SER A 167 17.04 -23.83 -13.71
CA SER A 167 17.16 -22.44 -14.19
C SER A 167 16.00 -21.89 -15.06
N LEU A 168 15.08 -22.73 -15.56
CA LEU A 168 13.92 -22.33 -16.36
C LEU A 168 12.74 -23.31 -16.10
N GLY A 169 11.82 -23.01 -15.18
CA GLY A 169 10.67 -23.90 -14.98
C GLY A 169 9.51 -23.27 -14.24
N LYS A 170 8.39 -23.07 -14.93
CA LYS A 170 7.08 -22.92 -14.29
C LYS A 170 6.73 -24.26 -13.66
N SER A 171 6.53 -24.31 -12.34
CA SER A 171 6.05 -25.52 -11.68
C SER A 171 4.52 -25.58 -11.78
N ASN A 172 3.99 -26.58 -12.51
CA ASN A 172 2.56 -26.92 -12.54
C ASN A 172 2.17 -27.82 -11.36
N ALA A 173 2.92 -27.77 -10.25
CA ALA A 173 2.62 -28.58 -9.08
C ALA A 173 1.27 -28.13 -8.51
N VAL A 174 0.36 -29.09 -8.35
CA VAL A 174 -0.97 -28.87 -7.80
C VAL A 174 -1.13 -29.71 -6.56
N ASN A 175 -1.88 -29.19 -5.60
CA ASN A 175 -2.19 -29.92 -4.39
C ASN A 175 -3.10 -31.13 -4.73
N GLN A 176 -2.54 -32.33 -4.59
CA GLN A 176 -3.20 -33.59 -4.95
C GLN A 176 -4.43 -33.91 -4.09
N GLU A 177 -4.54 -33.31 -2.90
CA GLU A 177 -5.64 -33.54 -1.96
C GLU A 177 -6.90 -32.72 -2.31
N LEU A 178 -6.79 -31.71 -3.19
CA LEU A 178 -7.90 -30.78 -3.50
C LEU A 178 -9.16 -31.49 -4.00
N VAL A 179 -9.01 -32.49 -4.88
CA VAL A 179 -10.15 -33.22 -5.46
C VAL A 179 -10.87 -34.05 -4.40
N ALA A 180 -10.13 -34.67 -3.48
CA ALA A 180 -10.73 -35.45 -2.39
C ALA A 180 -11.45 -34.54 -1.39
N LEU A 181 -10.81 -33.42 -1.01
CA LEU A 181 -11.37 -32.42 -0.11
C LEU A 181 -12.63 -31.76 -0.66
N GLU A 182 -12.63 -31.39 -1.94
CA GLU A 182 -13.79 -30.79 -2.59
C GLU A 182 -14.99 -31.74 -2.56
N ARG A 183 -14.80 -33.03 -2.89
CA ARG A 183 -15.88 -34.03 -2.87
C ARG A 183 -16.46 -34.16 -1.47
N GLU A 184 -15.61 -34.28 -0.46
CA GLU A 184 -16.03 -34.41 0.93
C GLU A 184 -16.79 -33.16 1.40
N LEU A 185 -16.21 -31.96 1.24
CA LEU A 185 -16.84 -30.71 1.66
C LEU A 185 -18.13 -30.41 0.88
N ALA A 186 -18.18 -30.75 -0.41
CA ALA A 186 -19.39 -30.63 -1.21
C ALA A 186 -20.50 -31.58 -0.70
N THR A 187 -20.16 -32.80 -0.27
CA THR A 187 -21.14 -33.71 0.34
C THR A 187 -21.68 -33.15 1.66
N HIS A 188 -20.83 -32.61 2.53
CA HIS A 188 -21.24 -31.96 3.78
C HIS A 188 -22.13 -30.72 3.54
N ARG A 189 -21.85 -29.95 2.48
CA ARG A 189 -22.70 -28.81 2.10
C ARG A 189 -24.08 -29.25 1.64
N ARG A 190 -24.17 -30.33 0.84
CA ARG A 190 -25.45 -30.88 0.36
C ARG A 190 -26.30 -31.47 1.48
N THR A 191 -25.68 -32.08 2.49
CA THR A 191 -26.40 -32.63 3.65
C THR A 191 -26.82 -31.56 4.67
N GLY A 192 -26.40 -30.30 4.48
CA GLY A 192 -26.67 -29.21 5.42
C GLY A 192 -25.87 -29.30 6.74
N ALA A 193 -24.92 -30.23 6.84
CA ALA A 193 -24.12 -30.46 8.05
C ALA A 193 -22.80 -29.66 8.07
N ILE A 194 -22.62 -28.71 7.14
CA ILE A 194 -21.37 -27.96 7.01
C ILE A 194 -21.30 -26.82 8.03
N ASP A 195 -20.22 -26.79 8.81
CA ASP A 195 -19.92 -25.68 9.73
C ASP A 195 -19.31 -24.49 8.99
N SER A 196 -19.42 -23.30 9.58
CA SER A 196 -18.80 -22.03 9.19
C SER A 196 -17.32 -22.13 8.80
N PHE A 197 -16.54 -22.89 9.56
CA PHE A 197 -15.12 -23.14 9.28
C PHE A 197 -14.89 -24.10 8.12
N CYS A 198 -15.77 -25.11 7.96
CA CYS A 198 -15.74 -25.99 6.80
C CYS A 198 -16.15 -25.24 5.51
N LEU A 199 -17.07 -24.27 5.60
CA LEU A 199 -17.36 -23.36 4.50
C LEU A 199 -16.13 -22.52 4.12
N TYR A 200 -15.41 -21.97 5.11
CA TYR A 200 -14.15 -21.25 4.86
C TYR A 200 -13.15 -22.12 4.08
N LEU A 201 -12.89 -23.34 4.58
CA LEU A 201 -11.98 -24.27 3.90
C LEU A 201 -12.46 -24.66 2.51
N TYR A 202 -13.77 -24.88 2.35
CA TYR A 202 -14.36 -25.20 1.05
C TYR A 202 -14.19 -24.05 0.05
N GLY A 203 -14.32 -22.81 0.51
CA GLY A 203 -14.05 -21.61 -0.27
C GLY A 203 -12.60 -21.56 -0.79
N ILE A 204 -11.64 -21.86 0.08
CA ILE A 204 -10.21 -21.93 -0.29
C ILE A 204 -9.97 -23.04 -1.33
N VAL A 205 -10.50 -24.24 -1.10
CA VAL A 205 -10.35 -25.38 -2.03
C VAL A 205 -10.94 -25.05 -3.40
N LEU A 206 -12.09 -24.38 -3.46
CA LEU A 206 -12.70 -23.94 -4.72
C LEU A 206 -11.89 -22.85 -5.43
N ARG A 207 -11.32 -21.90 -4.68
CA ARG A 207 -10.42 -20.87 -5.23
C ARG A 207 -9.20 -21.51 -5.86
N ASP A 208 -8.55 -22.43 -5.16
CA ASP A 208 -7.33 -23.10 -5.64
C ASP A 208 -7.58 -23.99 -6.85
N LYS A 209 -8.81 -24.50 -7.00
CA LYS A 209 -9.27 -25.21 -8.20
C LYS A 209 -9.59 -24.27 -9.38
N GLY A 210 -9.70 -22.96 -9.16
CA GLY A 210 -10.03 -21.95 -10.17
C GLY A 210 -11.54 -21.66 -10.31
N SER A 211 -12.38 -22.14 -9.39
CA SER A 211 -13.84 -21.87 -9.40
C SER A 211 -14.19 -20.61 -8.60
N GLU A 212 -13.74 -19.45 -9.06
CA GLU A 212 -13.84 -18.17 -8.32
C GLU A 212 -15.27 -17.77 -7.93
N ALA A 213 -16.24 -17.93 -8.85
CA ALA A 213 -17.63 -17.54 -8.59
C ALA A 213 -18.25 -18.37 -7.45
N LEU A 214 -18.03 -19.68 -7.46
CA LEU A 214 -18.50 -20.57 -6.40
C LEU A 214 -17.73 -20.32 -5.10
N ALA A 215 -16.41 -20.15 -5.17
CA ALA A 215 -15.57 -19.83 -4.02
C ALA A 215 -16.08 -18.56 -3.31
N ARG A 216 -16.42 -17.51 -4.07
CA ARG A 216 -17.00 -16.27 -3.56
C ARG A 216 -18.32 -16.51 -2.84
N THR A 217 -19.25 -17.26 -3.43
CA THR A 217 -20.54 -17.56 -2.77
C THR A 217 -20.36 -18.30 -1.45
N VAL A 218 -19.46 -19.29 -1.42
CA VAL A 218 -19.16 -20.09 -0.23
C VAL A 218 -18.47 -19.27 0.85
N LEU A 219 -17.54 -18.41 0.48
CA LEU A 219 -16.85 -17.52 1.43
C LEU A 219 -17.81 -16.48 2.02
N VAL A 220 -18.74 -15.95 1.22
CA VAL A 220 -19.82 -15.08 1.74
C VAL A 220 -20.69 -15.82 2.75
N GLU A 221 -21.07 -17.08 2.49
CA GLU A 221 -21.79 -17.91 3.47
C GLU A 221 -20.97 -18.13 4.75
N SER A 222 -19.68 -18.46 4.62
CA SER A 222 -18.76 -18.64 5.75
C SER A 222 -18.69 -17.38 6.61
N VAL A 223 -18.40 -16.25 5.99
CA VAL A 223 -18.28 -14.95 6.66
C VAL A 223 -19.60 -14.51 7.33
N ASN A 224 -20.74 -14.74 6.69
CA ASN A 224 -22.05 -14.42 7.25
C ASN A 224 -22.47 -15.34 8.41
N SER A 225 -21.84 -16.51 8.52
CA SER A 225 -22.07 -17.47 9.61
C SER A 225 -21.11 -17.24 10.79
N TYR A 226 -19.85 -16.89 10.50
CA TYR A 226 -18.84 -16.57 11.51
C TYR A 226 -17.99 -15.36 11.07
N PRO A 227 -18.46 -14.13 11.37
CA PRO A 227 -17.80 -12.90 10.91
C PRO A 227 -16.41 -12.64 11.48
N TRP A 228 -16.00 -13.30 12.58
CA TRP A 228 -14.72 -13.01 13.23
C TRP A 228 -13.49 -13.67 12.59
N ASN A 229 -13.69 -14.58 11.63
CA ASN A 229 -12.58 -15.19 10.91
C ASN A 229 -12.00 -14.24 9.84
N TRP A 230 -11.07 -13.37 10.24
CA TRP A 230 -10.43 -12.41 9.32
C TRP A 230 -9.77 -13.06 8.09
N SER A 231 -9.23 -14.27 8.23
CA SER A 231 -8.67 -14.99 7.09
C SER A 231 -9.72 -15.25 6.00
N ALA A 232 -10.98 -15.55 6.36
CA ALA A 232 -12.05 -15.72 5.38
C ALA A 232 -12.36 -14.42 4.61
N TRP A 233 -12.25 -13.28 5.27
CA TRP A 233 -12.43 -11.97 4.65
C TRP A 233 -11.30 -11.63 3.69
N LEU A 234 -10.05 -11.88 4.07
CA LEU A 234 -8.89 -11.69 3.17
C LEU A 234 -8.99 -12.58 1.93
N GLU A 235 -9.45 -13.82 2.12
CA GLU A 235 -9.71 -14.75 1.03
C GLU A 235 -10.82 -14.25 0.10
N LEU A 236 -11.93 -13.78 0.67
CA LEU A 236 -13.02 -13.17 -0.09
C LEU A 236 -12.57 -11.91 -0.84
N GLN A 237 -11.73 -11.09 -0.20
CA GLN A 237 -11.15 -9.87 -0.78
C GLN A 237 -10.28 -10.19 -1.99
N SER A 238 -9.49 -11.25 -1.95
CA SER A 238 -8.67 -11.69 -3.08
C SER A 238 -9.51 -12.05 -4.32
N LEU A 239 -10.77 -12.45 -4.14
CA LEU A 239 -11.73 -12.77 -5.20
C LEU A 239 -12.53 -11.54 -5.68
N CYS A 240 -12.40 -10.39 -5.02
CA CYS A 240 -13.13 -9.17 -5.37
C CYS A 240 -12.36 -8.38 -6.42
N THR A 241 -12.63 -8.71 -7.69
CA THR A 241 -11.88 -8.14 -8.80
C THR A 241 -12.43 -6.78 -9.28
N SER A 242 -13.69 -6.46 -9.07
CA SER A 242 -14.26 -5.18 -9.45
C SER A 242 -15.09 -4.57 -8.32
N SER A 243 -15.29 -3.25 -8.40
CA SER A 243 -16.23 -2.56 -7.51
C SER A 243 -17.64 -3.14 -7.61
N ASP A 244 -18.07 -3.53 -8.81
CA ASP A 244 -19.38 -4.16 -9.02
C ASP A 244 -19.51 -5.48 -8.27
N ILE A 245 -18.47 -6.30 -8.29
CA ILE A 245 -18.45 -7.56 -7.54
C ILE A 245 -18.55 -7.28 -6.04
N LEU A 246 -17.79 -6.29 -5.54
CA LEU A 246 -17.80 -5.90 -4.14
C LEU A 246 -19.19 -5.43 -3.68
N ASN A 247 -19.86 -4.60 -4.49
CA ASN A 247 -21.17 -4.03 -4.19
C ASN A 247 -22.30 -5.07 -4.24
N ASN A 248 -22.17 -6.10 -5.09
CA ASN A 248 -23.17 -7.16 -5.26
C ASN A 248 -23.05 -8.30 -4.23
N LEU A 249 -22.09 -8.24 -3.29
CA LEU A 249 -21.96 -9.27 -2.26
C LEU A 249 -23.08 -9.17 -1.22
N ASN A 250 -23.79 -10.27 -0.99
CA ASN A 250 -24.81 -10.38 0.04
C ASN A 250 -24.20 -10.59 1.44
N ILE A 251 -23.49 -9.59 1.96
CA ILE A 251 -22.84 -9.62 3.28
C ILE A 251 -23.77 -8.98 4.32
N LYS A 252 -24.12 -9.75 5.37
CA LYS A 252 -24.91 -9.32 6.52
C LYS A 252 -24.28 -8.11 7.22
N ASN A 253 -25.10 -7.28 7.85
CA ASN A 253 -24.62 -6.07 8.53
C ASN A 253 -23.94 -6.41 9.87
N HIS A 254 -22.63 -6.64 9.84
CA HIS A 254 -21.76 -6.86 10.99
C HIS A 254 -20.59 -5.87 10.94
N TRP A 255 -20.05 -5.45 12.09
CA TRP A 255 -19.00 -4.43 12.16
C TRP A 255 -17.68 -4.85 11.48
N MET A 256 -17.39 -6.16 11.42
CA MET A 256 -16.29 -6.73 10.61
C MET A 256 -16.38 -6.39 9.12
N LYS A 257 -17.58 -6.13 8.59
CA LYS A 257 -17.79 -5.72 7.21
C LYS A 257 -17.06 -4.41 6.91
N ASP A 258 -16.95 -3.50 7.87
CA ASP A 258 -16.26 -2.23 7.67
C ASP A 258 -14.76 -2.41 7.46
N PHE A 259 -14.13 -3.37 8.16
CA PHE A 259 -12.73 -3.76 7.92
C PHE A 259 -12.55 -4.36 6.53
N PHE A 260 -13.42 -5.28 6.13
CA PHE A 260 -13.38 -5.90 4.81
C PHE A 260 -13.57 -4.88 3.68
N LEU A 261 -14.51 -3.95 3.82
CA LEU A 261 -14.70 -2.91 2.83
C LEU A 261 -13.47 -2.00 2.76
N ALA A 262 -12.91 -1.58 3.90
CA ALA A 262 -11.71 -0.75 3.93
C ALA A 262 -10.51 -1.44 3.23
N SER A 263 -10.28 -2.73 3.50
CA SER A 263 -9.22 -3.50 2.85
C SER A 263 -9.49 -3.73 1.36
N ALA A 264 -10.74 -4.06 0.99
CA ALA A 264 -11.13 -4.22 -0.41
C ALA A 264 -11.00 -2.92 -1.21
N HIS A 265 -11.38 -1.77 -0.67
CA HIS A 265 -11.17 -0.46 -1.30
C HIS A 265 -9.68 -0.17 -1.50
N LEU A 266 -8.82 -0.53 -0.53
CA LEU A 266 -7.36 -0.39 -0.67
C LEU A 266 -6.81 -1.22 -1.84
N GLU A 267 -7.25 -2.47 -1.99
CA GLU A 267 -6.84 -3.33 -3.12
C GLU A 267 -7.41 -2.85 -4.46
N LEU A 268 -8.63 -2.31 -4.45
CA LEU A 268 -9.26 -1.68 -5.62
C LEU A 268 -8.73 -0.25 -5.90
N LYS A 269 -7.71 0.21 -5.17
CA LYS A 269 -7.05 1.53 -5.33
C LYS A 269 -7.97 2.73 -5.07
N MET A 270 -9.05 2.53 -4.31
CA MET A 270 -9.96 3.57 -3.83
C MET A 270 -9.45 4.15 -2.50
N HIS A 271 -8.31 4.83 -2.54
CA HIS A 271 -7.57 5.23 -1.34
C HIS A 271 -8.34 6.16 -0.40
N GLU A 272 -9.08 7.14 -0.94
CA GLU A 272 -9.87 8.08 -0.13
C GLU A 272 -10.99 7.38 0.65
N GLU A 273 -11.67 6.43 0.01
CA GLU A 273 -12.75 5.66 0.64
C GLU A 273 -12.20 4.71 1.71
N ALA A 274 -11.06 4.07 1.43
CA ALA A 274 -10.35 3.23 2.38
C ALA A 274 -9.93 4.05 3.61
N LEU A 275 -9.36 5.24 3.41
CA LEU A 275 -8.93 6.13 4.50
C LEU A 275 -10.11 6.52 5.40
N LYS A 276 -11.20 7.02 4.82
CA LYS A 276 -12.42 7.42 5.58
C LYS A 276 -12.96 6.27 6.44
N ARG A 277 -12.95 5.04 5.91
CA ARG A 277 -13.38 3.85 6.67
C ARG A 277 -12.41 3.51 7.79
N TYR A 278 -11.11 3.53 7.55
CA TYR A 278 -10.13 3.26 8.60
C TYR A 278 -10.13 4.34 9.70
N GLU A 279 -10.31 5.61 9.36
CA GLU A 279 -10.48 6.69 10.33
C GLU A 279 -11.73 6.48 11.20
N ARG A 280 -12.85 6.04 10.59
CA ARG A 280 -14.06 5.66 11.32
C ARG A 280 -13.81 4.48 12.27
N LEU A 281 -13.09 3.46 11.82
CA LEU A 281 -12.72 2.30 12.65
C LEU A 281 -11.78 2.69 13.79
N MET A 282 -10.83 3.61 13.55
CA MET A 282 -9.94 4.15 14.58
C MET A 282 -10.71 4.90 15.68
N GLY A 283 -11.88 5.46 15.37
CA GLY A 283 -12.76 6.06 16.38
C GLY A 283 -13.17 5.08 17.49
N VAL A 284 -13.31 3.78 17.15
CA VAL A 284 -13.65 2.69 18.08
C VAL A 284 -12.38 2.00 18.61
N PHE A 285 -11.44 1.69 17.72
CA PHE A 285 -10.22 0.94 18.00
C PHE A 285 -8.99 1.87 17.99
N ARG A 286 -8.96 2.82 18.93
CA ARG A 286 -8.01 3.94 18.93
C ARG A 286 -6.55 3.52 19.00
N CYS A 287 -6.25 2.44 19.71
CA CYS A 287 -4.89 1.95 19.95
C CYS A 287 -4.55 0.72 19.08
N SER A 288 -5.27 0.50 17.97
CA SER A 288 -4.99 -0.65 17.10
C SER A 288 -3.81 -0.39 16.17
N ASP A 289 -2.70 -1.09 16.42
CA ASP A 289 -1.51 -1.08 15.55
C ASP A 289 -1.83 -1.53 14.13
N TYR A 290 -2.77 -2.49 13.98
CA TYR A 290 -3.23 -2.94 12.67
C TYR A 290 -3.85 -1.80 11.86
N ILE A 291 -4.81 -1.07 12.43
CA ILE A 291 -5.49 0.03 11.72
C ILE A 291 -4.51 1.15 11.40
N GLN A 292 -3.63 1.50 12.34
CA GLN A 292 -2.58 2.49 12.11
C GLN A 292 -1.66 2.08 10.94
N ALA A 293 -1.23 0.82 10.88
CA ALA A 293 -0.42 0.30 9.78
C ALA A 293 -1.15 0.34 8.43
N GLN A 294 -2.46 0.03 8.42
CA GLN A 294 -3.26 0.14 7.20
C GLN A 294 -3.41 1.60 6.75
N ILE A 295 -3.62 2.54 7.66
CA ILE A 295 -3.68 3.97 7.33
C ILE A 295 -2.35 4.45 6.77
N ALA A 296 -1.22 4.09 7.39
CA ALA A 296 0.10 4.42 6.86
C ALA A 296 0.31 3.84 5.45
N THR A 297 -0.17 2.62 5.19
CA THR A 297 -0.12 1.99 3.86
C THR A 297 -0.98 2.74 2.83
N VAL A 298 -2.16 3.21 3.24
CA VAL A 298 -3.04 4.03 2.41
C VAL A 298 -2.40 5.38 2.11
N GLN A 299 -1.83 6.06 3.10
CA GLN A 299 -1.13 7.35 2.93
C GLN A 299 0.09 7.23 2.03
N TYR A 300 0.90 6.18 2.21
CA TYR A 300 2.00 5.85 1.31
C TYR A 300 1.52 5.66 -0.13
N SER A 301 0.38 4.97 -0.33
CA SER A 301 -0.20 4.77 -1.66
C SER A 301 -0.74 6.09 -2.26
N MET A 302 -1.20 7.02 -1.43
CA MET A 302 -1.58 8.38 -1.81
C MET A 302 -0.39 9.33 -2.02
N ARG A 303 0.86 8.87 -1.80
CA ARG A 303 2.10 9.66 -1.91
C ARG A 303 2.25 10.75 -0.83
N ASP A 304 1.49 10.68 0.25
CA ASP A 304 1.72 11.50 1.44
C ASP A 304 2.79 10.82 2.31
N LEU A 305 4.06 10.99 1.93
CA LEU A 305 5.18 10.27 2.53
C LEU A 305 5.44 10.72 3.98
N ASP A 306 5.20 11.97 4.33
CA ASP A 306 5.52 12.50 5.66
C ASP A 306 4.52 12.06 6.72
N GLU A 307 3.21 12.08 6.42
CA GLU A 307 2.20 11.53 7.32
C GLU A 307 2.37 10.02 7.50
N ALA A 308 2.69 9.29 6.42
CA ALA A 308 2.96 7.86 6.51
C ALA A 308 4.20 7.55 7.35
N ASP A 309 5.28 8.33 7.22
CA ASP A 309 6.52 8.21 8.02
C ASP A 309 6.24 8.37 9.52
N MET A 310 5.52 9.44 9.90
CA MET A 310 5.16 9.70 11.29
C MET A 310 4.36 8.55 11.91
N ILE A 311 3.41 7.96 11.17
CA ILE A 311 2.62 6.83 11.67
C ILE A 311 3.48 5.58 11.85
N PHE A 312 4.39 5.29 10.92
CA PHE A 312 5.29 4.14 11.04
C PHE A 312 6.32 4.30 12.16
N GLU A 313 6.84 5.51 12.39
CA GLU A 313 7.70 5.81 13.53
C GLU A 313 6.98 5.60 14.87
N GLU A 314 5.71 6.01 14.98
CA GLU A 314 4.88 5.79 16.16
C GLU A 314 4.58 4.30 16.38
N LEU A 315 4.29 3.56 15.31
CA LEU A 315 4.09 2.11 15.36
C LEU A 315 5.33 1.39 15.91
N LEU A 316 6.53 1.75 15.44
CA LEU A 316 7.78 1.16 15.92
C LEU A 316 8.17 1.58 17.33
N ARG A 317 7.57 2.66 17.85
CA ARG A 317 7.71 3.11 19.24
C ARG A 317 6.78 2.32 20.16
N THR A 318 5.54 2.07 19.72
CA THR A 318 4.52 1.34 20.49
C THR A 318 4.75 -0.17 20.47
N ASP A 319 5.08 -0.76 19.31
CA ASP A 319 5.44 -2.16 19.14
C ASP A 319 6.84 -2.30 18.51
N PRO A 320 7.91 -2.33 19.34
CA PRO A 320 9.27 -2.36 18.83
C PRO A 320 9.67 -3.63 18.07
N PHE A 321 8.93 -4.72 18.23
CA PHE A 321 9.26 -6.02 17.63
C PHE A 321 8.39 -6.35 16.42
N ARG A 322 7.53 -5.42 16.00
CA ARG A 322 6.67 -5.56 14.81
C ARG A 322 7.49 -5.72 13.53
N VAL A 323 7.12 -6.71 12.73
CA VAL A 323 7.64 -6.89 11.36
C VAL A 323 6.53 -6.74 10.30
N ASP A 324 5.26 -6.95 10.69
CA ASP A 324 4.12 -6.84 9.78
C ASP A 324 3.98 -5.40 9.24
N SER A 325 3.87 -5.27 7.91
CA SER A 325 3.78 -3.99 7.18
C SER A 325 5.05 -3.11 7.23
N MET A 326 6.14 -3.56 7.84
CA MET A 326 7.40 -2.81 7.87
C MET A 326 8.16 -2.85 6.53
N ASP A 327 7.80 -3.78 5.65
CA ASP A 327 8.22 -3.79 4.25
C ASP A 327 7.72 -2.55 3.50
N VAL A 328 6.46 -2.16 3.73
CA VAL A 328 5.89 -0.91 3.20
C VAL A 328 6.65 0.31 3.74
N TYR A 329 6.93 0.33 5.04
CA TYR A 329 7.75 1.38 5.64
C TYR A 329 9.16 1.44 5.02
N SER A 330 9.80 0.30 4.76
CA SER A 330 11.09 0.28 4.09
C SER A 330 11.05 0.84 2.65
N ASN A 331 9.96 0.60 1.92
CA ASN A 331 9.75 1.19 0.59
C ASN A 331 9.53 2.70 0.66
N LEU A 332 8.86 3.19 1.71
CA LEU A 332 8.72 4.61 2.00
C LEU A 332 10.08 5.25 2.30
N LEU A 333 10.87 4.66 3.20
CA LEU A 333 12.19 5.16 3.56
C LEU A 333 13.15 5.17 2.38
N TYR A 334 13.06 4.16 1.50
CA TYR A 334 13.78 4.12 0.24
C TYR A 334 13.38 5.30 -0.66
N ALA A 335 12.07 5.55 -0.81
CA ALA A 335 11.56 6.68 -1.61
C ALA A 335 11.93 8.06 -1.03
N LYS A 336 12.10 8.17 0.30
CA LYS A 336 12.61 9.37 0.98
C LYS A 336 14.15 9.46 1.00
N GLU A 337 14.86 8.48 0.45
CA GLU A 337 16.32 8.36 0.48
C GLU A 337 16.93 8.39 1.91
N SER A 338 16.15 8.03 2.93
CA SER A 338 16.56 8.08 4.34
C SER A 338 17.39 6.86 4.73
N SER A 339 18.69 6.90 4.40
CA SER A 339 19.64 5.80 4.62
C SER A 339 19.80 5.44 6.10
N THR A 340 19.76 6.43 7.00
CA THR A 340 19.91 6.22 8.45
C THR A 340 18.73 5.43 9.03
N ALA A 341 17.49 5.87 8.79
CA ALA A 341 16.28 5.21 9.26
C ALA A 341 16.15 3.81 8.67
N LEU A 342 16.44 3.64 7.37
CA LEU A 342 16.37 2.34 6.71
C LEU A 342 17.42 1.36 7.28
N SER A 343 18.62 1.85 7.60
CA SER A 343 19.66 1.04 8.25
C SER A 343 19.25 0.56 9.65
N PHE A 344 18.61 1.43 10.43
CA PHE A 344 18.14 1.11 11.77
C PHE A 344 17.01 0.08 11.71
N LEU A 345 16.07 0.24 10.78
CA LEU A 345 14.99 -0.72 10.53
C LEU A 345 15.55 -2.08 10.12
N ALA A 346 16.48 -2.13 9.16
CA ALA A 346 17.09 -3.37 8.70
C ALA A 346 17.83 -4.12 9.83
N HIS A 347 18.58 -3.40 10.67
CA HIS A 347 19.28 -4.02 11.81
C HIS A 347 18.30 -4.55 12.86
N ARG A 348 17.23 -3.80 13.18
CA ARG A 348 16.19 -4.26 14.10
C ARG A 348 15.54 -5.53 13.61
N VAL A 349 15.05 -5.52 12.37
CA VAL A 349 14.32 -6.66 11.82
C VAL A 349 15.22 -7.89 11.66
N PHE A 350 16.51 -7.70 11.38
CA PHE A 350 17.49 -8.78 11.39
C PHE A 350 17.63 -9.46 12.76
N LEU A 351 17.56 -8.69 13.85
CA LEU A 351 17.64 -9.20 15.22
C LEU A 351 16.32 -9.81 15.73
N THR A 352 15.18 -9.32 15.25
CA THR A 352 13.86 -9.83 15.68
C THR A 352 13.50 -11.13 14.97
N ASP A 353 13.48 -11.13 13.63
CA ASP A 353 13.20 -12.30 12.81
C ASP A 353 13.89 -12.18 11.44
N LYS A 354 15.01 -12.88 11.29
CA LYS A 354 15.81 -12.88 10.07
C LYS A 354 15.15 -13.62 8.89
N TYR A 355 14.36 -14.67 9.17
CA TYR A 355 13.90 -15.62 8.14
C TYR A 355 12.42 -15.46 7.83
N ARG A 356 12.04 -14.21 7.57
CA ARG A 356 10.70 -13.83 7.17
C ARG A 356 10.72 -13.06 5.82
N PRO A 357 9.71 -13.21 4.93
CA PRO A 357 9.70 -12.54 3.64
C PRO A 357 9.85 -11.01 3.73
N GLU A 358 9.11 -10.39 4.64
CA GLU A 358 9.15 -8.95 4.92
C GLU A 358 10.55 -8.53 5.36
N SER A 359 11.14 -9.24 6.32
CA SER A 359 12.51 -9.01 6.81
C SER A 359 13.56 -9.06 5.70
N CYS A 360 13.45 -10.06 4.84
CA CYS A 360 14.37 -10.20 3.70
C CYS A 360 14.22 -9.02 2.73
N CYS A 361 13.00 -8.52 2.49
CA CYS A 361 12.78 -7.38 1.61
C CYS A 361 13.27 -6.06 2.20
N ILE A 362 13.08 -5.85 3.51
CA ILE A 362 13.61 -4.68 4.23
C ILE A 362 15.14 -4.64 4.13
N ILE A 363 15.80 -5.78 4.36
CA ILE A 363 17.26 -5.88 4.25
C ILE A 363 17.71 -5.70 2.80
N ALA A 364 16.96 -6.20 1.82
CA ALA A 364 17.26 -5.99 0.40
C ALA A 364 17.20 -4.50 0.03
N ASN A 365 16.14 -3.80 0.40
CA ASN A 365 15.98 -2.36 0.19
C ASN A 365 17.14 -1.55 0.80
N TYR A 366 17.61 -1.95 2.00
CA TYR A 366 18.79 -1.35 2.59
C TYR A 366 20.05 -1.53 1.74
N TYR A 367 20.30 -2.72 1.20
CA TYR A 367 21.44 -2.97 0.32
C TYR A 367 21.29 -2.27 -1.03
N SER A 368 20.08 -2.17 -1.57
CA SER A 368 19.76 -1.40 -2.78
C SER A 368 20.14 0.07 -2.60
N LEU A 369 19.69 0.70 -1.51
CA LEU A 369 20.01 2.11 -1.23
C LEU A 369 21.52 2.35 -1.00
N LYS A 370 22.26 1.31 -0.60
CA LYS A 370 23.73 1.33 -0.50
C LYS A 370 24.45 1.08 -1.84
N GLY A 371 23.73 0.88 -2.95
CA GLY A 371 24.30 0.53 -4.25
C GLY A 371 24.82 -0.91 -4.36
N GLN A 372 24.51 -1.79 -3.40
CA GLN A 372 24.95 -3.19 -3.39
C GLN A 372 23.87 -4.10 -4.00
N HIS A 373 23.58 -3.89 -5.29
CA HIS A 373 22.48 -4.53 -6.02
C HIS A 373 22.54 -6.07 -6.02
N GLU A 374 23.72 -6.67 -6.16
CA GLU A 374 23.87 -8.14 -6.12
C GLU A 374 23.42 -8.74 -4.77
N LYS A 375 23.74 -8.06 -3.66
CA LYS A 375 23.29 -8.49 -2.33
C LYS A 375 21.80 -8.25 -2.16
N SER A 376 21.28 -7.14 -2.69
CA SER A 376 19.85 -6.86 -2.70
C SER A 376 19.06 -8.00 -3.36
N VAL A 377 19.46 -8.39 -4.57
CA VAL A 377 18.89 -9.54 -5.31
C VAL A 377 18.98 -10.83 -4.50
N LEU A 378 20.11 -11.12 -3.85
CA LEU A 378 20.26 -12.31 -3.00
C LEU A 378 19.22 -12.35 -1.86
N TYR A 379 18.93 -11.21 -1.23
CA TYR A 379 17.92 -11.14 -0.17
C TYR A 379 16.49 -11.21 -0.72
N PHE A 380 16.20 -10.63 -1.89
CA PHE A 380 14.90 -10.86 -2.55
C PHE A 380 14.69 -12.33 -2.92
N GLN A 381 15.72 -13.01 -3.44
CA GLN A 381 15.65 -14.45 -3.68
C GLN A 381 15.39 -15.26 -2.40
N ARG A 382 15.95 -14.84 -1.26
CA ARG A 382 15.62 -15.44 0.04
C ARG A 382 14.17 -15.20 0.44
N ALA A 383 13.65 -13.98 0.24
CA ALA A 383 12.24 -13.68 0.48
C ALA A 383 11.33 -14.60 -0.34
N LEU A 384 11.68 -14.80 -1.61
CA LEU A 384 10.93 -15.64 -2.54
C LEU A 384 11.03 -17.14 -2.24
N LYS A 385 12.13 -17.60 -1.63
CA LYS A 385 12.23 -18.97 -1.09
C LYS A 385 11.28 -19.19 0.09
N LEU A 386 11.00 -18.16 0.88
CA LEU A 386 10.09 -18.22 2.03
C LEU A 386 8.62 -18.05 1.61
N ASN A 387 8.36 -17.13 0.68
CA ASN A 387 7.04 -16.94 0.08
C ASN A 387 7.19 -16.60 -1.40
N ARG A 388 6.92 -17.58 -2.26
CA ARG A 388 7.03 -17.46 -3.72
C ARG A 388 6.04 -16.47 -4.33
N LYS A 389 4.91 -16.23 -3.67
CA LYS A 389 3.86 -15.31 -4.12
C LYS A 389 4.02 -13.91 -3.53
N TYR A 390 5.18 -13.60 -2.93
CA TYR A 390 5.44 -12.30 -2.34
C TYR A 390 5.70 -11.25 -3.43
N LEU A 391 4.65 -10.55 -3.82
CA LEU A 391 4.59 -9.65 -4.97
C LEU A 391 5.67 -8.56 -4.95
N SER A 392 5.87 -7.90 -3.80
CA SER A 392 6.84 -6.81 -3.67
C SER A 392 8.28 -7.27 -3.90
N ALA A 393 8.64 -8.50 -3.51
CA ALA A 393 9.97 -9.04 -3.81
C ALA A 393 10.20 -9.20 -5.32
N TRP A 394 9.22 -9.68 -6.09
CA TRP A 394 9.37 -9.80 -7.54
C TRP A 394 9.52 -8.44 -8.22
N THR A 395 8.70 -7.45 -7.84
CA THR A 395 8.78 -6.10 -8.42
C THR A 395 10.09 -5.41 -8.09
N LEU A 396 10.52 -5.47 -6.83
CA LEU A 396 11.75 -4.80 -6.39
C LEU A 396 12.99 -5.51 -6.92
N MET A 397 12.99 -6.85 -6.97
CA MET A 397 14.07 -7.61 -7.61
C MET A 397 14.17 -7.30 -9.11
N GLY A 398 13.04 -7.06 -9.79
CA GLY A 398 13.03 -6.57 -11.17
C GLY A 398 13.76 -5.24 -11.32
N HIS A 399 13.52 -4.30 -10.41
CA HIS A 399 14.24 -3.01 -10.36
C HIS A 399 15.74 -3.21 -10.14
N GLU A 400 16.15 -4.06 -9.19
CA GLU A 400 17.58 -4.34 -8.98
C GLU A 400 18.25 -4.99 -10.20
N PHE A 401 17.54 -5.84 -10.95
CA PHE A 401 18.08 -6.40 -12.18
C PHE A 401 18.26 -5.34 -13.29
N VAL A 402 17.43 -4.29 -13.32
CA VAL A 402 17.62 -3.14 -14.22
C VAL A 402 18.89 -2.39 -13.85
N GLU A 403 19.13 -2.11 -12.57
CA GLU A 403 20.36 -1.47 -12.09
C GLU A 403 21.61 -2.31 -12.41
N LEU A 404 21.49 -3.64 -12.32
CA LEU A 404 22.53 -4.59 -12.74
C LEU A 404 22.66 -4.74 -14.27
N LYS A 405 21.84 -4.05 -15.07
CA LYS A 405 21.76 -4.17 -16.53
C LYS A 405 21.49 -5.60 -17.00
N ASN A 406 20.87 -6.42 -16.16
CA ASN A 406 20.46 -7.78 -16.48
C ASN A 406 18.99 -7.79 -16.96
N THR A 407 18.81 -7.31 -18.19
CA THR A 407 17.52 -7.18 -18.85
C THR A 407 16.68 -8.47 -18.88
N PRO A 408 17.20 -9.66 -19.25
CA PRO A 408 16.36 -10.86 -19.31
C PRO A 408 15.86 -11.31 -17.94
N ALA A 409 16.67 -11.19 -16.89
CA ALA A 409 16.26 -11.50 -15.52
C ALA A 409 15.21 -10.49 -15.01
N ALA A 410 15.37 -9.21 -15.36
CA ALA A 410 14.41 -8.17 -15.02
C ALA A 410 13.03 -8.44 -15.65
N ILE A 411 12.99 -8.84 -16.93
CA ILE A 411 11.74 -9.21 -17.61
C ILE A 411 11.07 -10.41 -16.92
N ASP A 412 11.82 -11.47 -16.58
CA ASP A 412 11.24 -12.64 -15.91
C ASP A 412 10.65 -12.27 -14.54
N ALA A 413 11.38 -11.45 -13.76
CA ALA A 413 10.91 -11.00 -12.45
C ALA A 413 9.59 -10.21 -12.55
N TYR A 414 9.50 -9.25 -13.47
CA TYR A 414 8.26 -8.49 -13.64
C TYR A 414 7.11 -9.31 -14.24
N ARG A 415 7.39 -10.24 -15.17
CA ARG A 415 6.36 -11.16 -15.69
C ARG A 415 5.77 -12.03 -14.58
N ARG A 416 6.61 -12.56 -13.68
CA ARG A 416 6.13 -13.30 -12.51
C ARG A 416 5.32 -12.44 -11.55
N ALA A 417 5.71 -11.17 -11.37
CA ALA A 417 4.91 -10.23 -10.58
C ALA A 417 3.51 -10.01 -11.19
N VAL A 418 3.43 -9.86 -12.53
CA VAL A 418 2.16 -9.76 -13.26
C VAL A 418 1.33 -11.04 -13.14
N ASP A 419 1.95 -12.22 -13.24
CA ASP A 419 1.26 -13.51 -13.10
C ASP A 419 0.68 -13.70 -11.69
N ILE A 420 1.35 -13.16 -10.65
CA ILE A 420 0.87 -13.21 -9.26
C ILE A 420 -0.27 -12.20 -9.03
N ASN A 421 -0.07 -10.95 -9.45
CA ASN A 421 -1.08 -9.90 -9.32
C ASN A 421 -1.09 -9.00 -10.56
N PRO A 422 -2.01 -9.22 -11.52
CA PRO A 422 -2.08 -8.42 -12.74
C PRO A 422 -2.58 -6.99 -12.50
N ARG A 423 -2.97 -6.64 -11.26
CA ARG A 423 -3.44 -5.29 -10.87
C ARG A 423 -2.34 -4.42 -10.29
N ASP A 424 -1.14 -4.98 -10.11
CA ASP A 424 -0.01 -4.18 -9.66
C ASP A 424 0.54 -3.36 -10.83
N TYR A 425 0.21 -2.08 -10.85
CA TYR A 425 0.67 -1.15 -11.88
C TYR A 425 2.20 -1.06 -11.96
N ARG A 426 2.92 -1.32 -10.84
CA ARG A 426 4.38 -1.23 -10.75
C ARG A 426 5.07 -2.28 -11.62
N ALA A 427 4.51 -3.49 -11.69
CA ALA A 427 5.07 -4.55 -12.53
C ALA A 427 4.93 -4.23 -14.03
N TRP A 428 3.78 -3.69 -14.43
CA TRP A 428 3.55 -3.20 -15.80
C TRP A 428 4.44 -2.01 -16.15
N TYR A 429 4.61 -1.08 -15.22
CA TYR A 429 5.49 0.07 -15.39
C TYR A 429 6.95 -0.37 -15.57
N GLY A 430 7.43 -1.28 -14.72
CA GLY A 430 8.79 -1.84 -14.82
C GLY A 430 9.04 -2.57 -16.14
N LEU A 431 8.05 -3.31 -16.66
CA LEU A 431 8.13 -3.87 -18.02
C LEU A 431 8.23 -2.76 -19.07
N GLY A 432 7.41 -1.72 -18.98
CA GLY A 432 7.46 -0.57 -19.90
C GLY A 432 8.86 0.06 -19.96
N GLN A 433 9.45 0.38 -18.81
CA GLN A 433 10.79 0.95 -18.70
C GLN A 433 11.88 0.05 -19.30
N ILE A 434 11.78 -1.26 -19.07
CA ILE A 434 12.74 -2.22 -19.64
C ILE A 434 12.66 -2.24 -21.18
N TYR A 435 11.45 -2.26 -21.74
CA TYR A 435 11.26 -2.26 -23.20
C TYR A 435 11.64 -0.92 -23.83
N GLU A 436 11.45 0.19 -23.12
CA GLU A 436 11.94 1.51 -23.52
C GLU A 436 13.48 1.52 -23.58
N MET A 437 14.15 1.03 -22.53
CA MET A 437 15.62 0.93 -22.48
C MET A 437 16.20 0.01 -23.56
N MET A 438 15.45 -1.00 -23.99
CA MET A 438 15.81 -1.87 -25.11
C MET A 438 15.60 -1.22 -26.49
N GLY A 439 15.12 0.02 -26.56
CA GLY A 439 14.82 0.69 -27.83
C GLY A 439 13.61 0.10 -28.55
N MET A 440 12.65 -0.44 -27.80
CA MET A 440 11.39 -1.02 -28.30
C MET A 440 10.18 -0.21 -27.81
N PRO A 441 10.01 1.06 -28.24
CA PRO A 441 8.99 1.98 -27.72
C PRO A 441 7.56 1.49 -27.99
N PHE A 442 7.30 0.77 -29.09
CA PHE A 442 5.97 0.20 -29.35
C PHE A 442 5.51 -0.77 -28.24
N TYR A 443 6.41 -1.64 -27.78
CA TYR A 443 6.13 -2.55 -26.66
C TYR A 443 6.06 -1.80 -25.33
N ALA A 444 6.92 -0.80 -25.13
CA ALA A 444 6.89 0.05 -23.94
C ALA A 444 5.54 0.75 -23.77
N VAL A 445 5.02 1.39 -24.83
CA VAL A 445 3.69 2.04 -24.85
C VAL A 445 2.58 1.03 -24.50
N TYR A 446 2.64 -0.20 -25.03
CA TYR A 446 1.67 -1.24 -24.68
C TYR A 446 1.63 -1.52 -23.17
N TYR A 447 2.80 -1.69 -22.54
CA TYR A 447 2.89 -1.99 -21.11
C TYR A 447 2.55 -0.77 -20.24
N PHE A 448 2.98 0.43 -20.63
CA PHE A 448 2.59 1.65 -19.94
C PHE A 448 1.10 1.96 -20.06
N ARG A 449 0.45 1.62 -21.19
CA ARG A 449 -1.01 1.71 -21.34
C ARG A 449 -1.75 0.78 -20.38
N LYS A 450 -1.21 -0.43 -20.12
CA LYS A 450 -1.74 -1.34 -19.10
C LYS A 450 -1.55 -0.78 -17.69
N SER A 451 -0.40 -0.17 -17.41
CA SER A 451 -0.13 0.47 -16.11
C SER A 451 -1.04 1.68 -15.86
N SER A 452 -1.18 2.59 -16.83
CA SER A 452 -2.04 3.78 -16.72
C SER A 452 -3.53 3.46 -16.67
N TYR A 453 -3.97 2.34 -17.25
CA TYR A 453 -5.34 1.86 -17.04
C TYR A 453 -5.62 1.50 -15.58
N LEU A 454 -4.61 0.99 -14.85
CA LEU A 454 -4.73 0.64 -13.44
C LEU A 454 -4.64 1.87 -12.53
N GLN A 455 -3.78 2.84 -12.88
CA GLN A 455 -3.63 4.08 -12.12
C GLN A 455 -3.69 5.31 -13.04
N PRO A 456 -4.89 5.78 -13.40
CA PRO A 456 -5.05 6.89 -14.34
C PRO A 456 -4.60 8.25 -13.77
N ASN A 457 -4.46 8.37 -12.45
CA ASN A 457 -4.10 9.62 -11.77
C ASN A 457 -2.58 9.76 -11.52
N ASP A 458 -1.75 8.77 -11.87
CA ASP A 458 -0.28 8.87 -11.68
C ASP A 458 0.36 9.56 -12.90
N ALA A 459 0.78 10.82 -12.73
CA ALA A 459 1.40 11.65 -13.76
C ALA A 459 2.65 11.00 -14.40
N ARG A 460 3.43 10.24 -13.63
CA ARG A 460 4.67 9.60 -14.13
C ARG A 460 4.39 8.55 -15.20
N LEU A 461 3.25 7.86 -15.11
CA LEU A 461 2.85 6.88 -16.12
C LEU A 461 2.55 7.58 -17.46
N TRP A 462 1.91 8.73 -17.41
CA TRP A 462 1.63 9.55 -18.60
C TRP A 462 2.89 10.16 -19.18
N ASN A 463 3.81 10.65 -18.34
CA ASN A 463 5.11 11.16 -18.76
C ASN A 463 5.94 10.08 -19.47
N ALA A 464 6.03 8.87 -18.90
CA ALA A 464 6.76 7.76 -19.51
C ALA A 464 6.15 7.31 -20.86
N MET A 465 4.82 7.30 -20.97
CA MET A 465 4.15 7.06 -22.26
C MET A 465 4.46 8.14 -23.29
N ALA A 466 4.42 9.41 -22.88
CA ALA A 466 4.67 10.54 -23.75
C ALA A 466 6.12 10.54 -24.28
N GLN A 467 7.10 10.23 -23.43
CA GLN A 467 8.50 10.04 -23.82
C GLN A 467 8.66 8.94 -24.88
N CYS A 468 7.92 7.82 -24.75
CA CYS A 468 7.93 6.78 -25.77
C CYS A 468 7.35 7.26 -27.11
N TYR A 469 6.29 8.09 -27.08
CA TYR A 469 5.71 8.67 -28.30
C TYR A 469 6.61 9.73 -28.96
N GLU A 470 7.38 10.49 -28.17
CA GLU A 470 8.41 11.44 -28.65
C GLU A 470 9.60 10.74 -29.29
N SER A 471 9.89 9.49 -28.91
CA SER A 471 11.00 8.71 -29.46
C SER A 471 11.05 8.75 -30.99
N ASP A 472 12.25 8.90 -31.55
CA ASP A 472 12.52 8.99 -32.99
C ASP A 472 11.92 7.84 -33.82
N GLN A 473 11.64 6.69 -33.19
CA GLN A 473 11.03 5.55 -33.87
C GLN A 473 9.51 5.69 -34.07
N LEU A 474 8.81 6.40 -33.18
CA LEU A 474 7.36 6.59 -33.26
C LEU A 474 7.00 7.96 -33.83
N GLN A 475 7.67 9.04 -33.41
CA GLN A 475 7.41 10.43 -33.82
C GLN A 475 5.92 10.82 -33.80
N MET A 476 5.15 10.27 -32.85
CA MET A 476 3.72 10.54 -32.71
C MET A 476 3.49 11.75 -31.81
N ILE A 477 3.88 12.94 -32.29
CA ILE A 477 3.88 14.18 -31.51
C ILE A 477 2.49 14.52 -30.95
N GLU A 478 1.42 14.35 -31.74
CA GLU A 478 0.05 14.65 -31.30
C GLU A 478 -0.41 13.76 -30.13
N GLU A 479 -0.04 12.48 -30.12
CA GLU A 479 -0.36 11.58 -29.01
C GLU A 479 0.50 11.86 -27.78
N ALA A 480 1.77 12.25 -27.97
CA ALA A 480 2.64 12.71 -26.90
C ALA A 480 2.03 13.93 -26.18
N ILE A 481 1.52 14.92 -26.93
CA ILE A 481 0.84 16.10 -26.38
C ILE A 481 -0.36 15.68 -25.52
N LYS A 482 -1.25 14.81 -26.04
CA LYS A 482 -2.40 14.32 -25.26
C LYS A 482 -1.99 13.63 -23.95
N CYS A 483 -0.90 12.86 -23.97
CA CYS A 483 -0.37 12.21 -22.77
C CYS A 483 0.18 13.25 -21.78
N TYR A 484 0.96 14.24 -22.23
CA TYR A 484 1.47 15.28 -21.35
C TYR A 484 0.38 16.21 -20.81
N GLU A 485 -0.66 16.53 -21.59
CA GLU A 485 -1.82 17.29 -21.10
C GLU A 485 -2.51 16.57 -19.94
N ARG A 486 -2.70 15.24 -20.06
CA ARG A 486 -3.25 14.42 -18.97
C ARG A 486 -2.32 14.38 -17.77
N SER A 487 -1.01 14.31 -18.00
CA SER A 487 -0.01 14.37 -16.92
C SER A 487 -0.09 15.69 -16.15
N ALA A 488 -0.12 16.82 -16.87
CA ALA A 488 -0.22 18.15 -16.28
C ALA A 488 -1.52 18.34 -15.47
N ASN A 489 -2.63 17.74 -15.92
CA ASN A 489 -3.91 17.76 -15.19
C ASN A 489 -3.89 16.91 -13.90
N ASN A 490 -3.01 15.91 -13.80
CA ASN A 490 -2.92 14.96 -12.70
C ASN A 490 -1.87 15.34 -11.64
N ASN A 491 -1.49 16.62 -11.55
CA ASN A 491 -0.45 17.15 -10.66
C ASN A 491 0.93 16.51 -10.88
N ASP A 492 1.66 16.97 -11.89
CA ASP A 492 3.05 16.59 -12.11
C ASP A 492 3.98 17.25 -11.08
N THR A 493 4.44 16.47 -10.08
CA THR A 493 5.40 16.91 -9.06
C THR A 493 6.75 17.32 -9.66
N GLU A 494 7.19 16.64 -10.71
CA GLU A 494 8.50 16.87 -11.33
C GLU A 494 8.45 18.06 -12.30
N GLY A 495 7.28 18.33 -12.90
CA GLY A 495 7.05 19.40 -13.88
C GLY A 495 7.67 19.16 -15.24
N ILE A 496 7.90 17.89 -15.55
CA ILE A 496 8.37 17.46 -16.86
C ILE A 496 7.28 17.76 -17.91
N ALA A 497 6.00 17.57 -17.56
CA ALA A 497 4.89 17.66 -18.50
C ALA A 497 4.71 19.07 -19.09
N LEU A 498 4.71 20.12 -18.28
CA LEU A 498 4.52 21.50 -18.76
C LEU A 498 5.66 21.93 -19.69
N HIS A 499 6.90 21.62 -19.29
CA HIS A 499 8.08 21.92 -20.09
C HIS A 499 8.07 21.20 -21.44
N GLN A 500 7.76 19.90 -21.45
CA GLN A 500 7.70 19.13 -22.69
C GLN A 500 6.52 19.53 -23.59
N LEU A 501 5.35 19.88 -23.03
CA LEU A 501 4.24 20.44 -23.81
C LEU A 501 4.66 21.69 -24.56
N ALA A 502 5.32 22.62 -23.87
CA ALA A 502 5.76 23.87 -24.48
C ALA A 502 6.75 23.63 -25.64
N LYS A 503 7.70 22.71 -25.45
CA LYS A 503 8.65 22.27 -26.48
C LYS A 503 7.95 21.64 -27.68
N LEU A 504 7.00 20.72 -27.46
CA LEU A 504 6.27 20.02 -28.52
C LEU A 504 5.38 20.98 -29.33
N HIS A 505 4.66 21.90 -28.67
CA HIS A 505 3.89 22.94 -29.37
C HIS A 505 4.81 23.88 -30.18
N GLY A 506 5.99 24.22 -29.64
CA GLY A 506 7.01 24.96 -30.37
C GLY A 506 7.49 24.25 -31.64
N MET A 507 7.68 22.91 -31.56
CA MET A 507 8.03 22.09 -32.72
C MET A 507 6.93 22.02 -33.78
N LEU A 508 5.64 22.05 -33.37
CA LEU A 508 4.50 22.12 -34.28
C LEU A 508 4.28 23.51 -34.90
N GLY A 509 5.05 24.53 -34.49
CA GLY A 509 4.89 25.92 -34.93
C GLY A 509 3.77 26.69 -34.22
N GLN A 510 3.13 26.08 -33.23
CA GLN A 510 2.07 26.65 -32.40
C GLN A 510 2.67 27.55 -31.32
N SER A 511 3.11 28.75 -31.75
CA SER A 511 3.91 29.66 -30.94
C SER A 511 3.13 30.26 -29.76
N GLU A 512 1.83 30.50 -29.91
CA GLU A 512 0.97 31.05 -28.86
C GLU A 512 0.75 30.05 -27.73
N GLU A 513 0.43 28.79 -28.08
CA GLU A 513 0.26 27.69 -27.13
C GLU A 513 1.57 27.37 -26.42
N ALA A 514 2.69 27.32 -27.16
CA ALA A 514 4.01 27.13 -26.57
C ALA A 514 4.34 28.21 -25.54
N ALA A 515 4.08 29.49 -25.85
CA ALA A 515 4.29 30.59 -24.92
C ALA A 515 3.37 30.48 -23.68
N PHE A 516 2.12 30.03 -23.86
CA PHE A 516 1.21 29.79 -22.75
C PHE A 516 1.73 28.72 -21.78
N TYR A 517 2.19 27.57 -22.30
CA TYR A 517 2.75 26.51 -21.46
C TYR A 517 4.09 26.91 -20.83
N TYR A 518 4.98 27.60 -21.56
CA TYR A 518 6.22 28.11 -20.97
C TYR A 518 5.97 29.13 -19.86
N LYS A 519 4.96 30.00 -19.99
CA LYS A 519 4.59 30.94 -18.92
C LYS A 519 4.11 30.20 -17.67
N LYS A 520 3.26 29.17 -17.84
CA LYS A 520 2.81 28.31 -16.72
C LYS A 520 3.95 27.53 -16.07
N ASP A 521 4.87 27.00 -16.88
CA ASP A 521 6.07 26.30 -16.40
C ASP A 521 6.96 27.24 -15.56
N LEU A 522 7.15 28.47 -16.05
CA LEU A 522 7.90 29.52 -15.35
C LEU A 522 7.26 29.90 -14.01
N GLU A 523 5.94 30.15 -14.00
CA GLU A 523 5.19 30.46 -12.76
C GLU A 523 5.31 29.33 -11.73
N ARG A 524 5.29 28.06 -12.17
CA ARG A 524 5.49 26.90 -11.28
C ARG A 524 6.91 26.88 -10.70
N MET A 525 7.93 27.02 -11.55
CA MET A 525 9.34 27.00 -11.15
C MET A 525 9.68 28.14 -10.18
N GLU A 526 9.05 29.31 -10.34
CA GLU A 526 9.18 30.45 -9.43
C GLU A 526 8.63 30.15 -8.04
N VAL A 527 7.46 29.49 -7.94
CA VAL A 527 6.86 29.08 -6.67
C VAL A 527 7.70 28.03 -5.95
N GLU A 528 8.37 27.15 -6.70
CA GLU A 528 9.24 26.11 -6.17
C GLU A 528 10.68 26.58 -5.91
N GLU A 529 11.00 27.84 -6.23
CA GLU A 529 12.36 28.42 -6.19
C GLU A 529 13.42 27.59 -6.97
N ARG A 530 12.98 26.81 -7.97
CA ARG A 530 13.86 25.96 -8.79
C ARG A 530 14.46 26.78 -9.92
N GLN A 531 15.80 26.80 -9.98
CA GLN A 531 16.55 27.38 -11.09
C GLN A 531 17.31 26.27 -11.83
N GLY A 532 17.22 26.23 -13.16
CA GLY A 532 17.86 25.20 -13.98
C GLY A 532 17.80 25.53 -15.47
N GLN A 533 18.29 24.63 -16.31
CA GLN A 533 18.34 24.82 -17.76
C GLN A 533 16.95 25.08 -18.36
N ASN A 534 15.94 24.34 -17.91
CA ASN A 534 14.54 24.49 -18.35
C ASN A 534 14.01 25.92 -18.12
N PHE A 535 14.43 26.58 -17.03
CA PHE A 535 14.03 27.94 -16.70
C PHE A 535 14.62 28.96 -17.69
N VAL A 536 15.89 28.77 -18.09
CA VAL A 536 16.55 29.61 -19.09
C VAL A 536 15.90 29.42 -20.47
N GLU A 537 15.59 28.19 -20.85
CA GLU A 537 14.91 27.88 -22.11
C GLU A 537 13.51 28.52 -22.20
N ALA A 538 12.73 28.44 -21.12
CA ALA A 538 11.41 29.08 -21.04
C ALA A 538 11.50 30.60 -21.20
N LEU A 539 12.42 31.25 -20.47
CA LEU A 539 12.64 32.70 -20.57
C LEU A 539 13.09 33.12 -21.99
N LEU A 540 13.97 32.34 -22.60
CA LEU A 540 14.49 32.64 -23.95
C LEU A 540 13.41 32.48 -25.02
N PHE A 541 12.54 31.47 -24.91
CA PHE A 541 11.39 31.32 -25.80
C PHE A 541 10.40 32.47 -25.64
N LEU A 542 10.02 32.80 -24.40
CA LEU A 542 9.11 33.91 -24.09
C LEU A 542 9.65 35.26 -24.57
N ALA A 543 10.95 35.55 -24.37
CA ALA A 543 11.58 36.77 -24.86
C ALA A 543 11.52 36.88 -26.40
N LYS A 544 11.79 35.79 -27.12
CA LYS A 544 11.69 35.74 -28.59
C LYS A 544 10.24 35.91 -29.06
N HIS A 545 9.30 35.27 -28.39
CA HIS A 545 7.87 35.34 -28.70
C HIS A 545 7.27 36.73 -28.44
N CYS A 546 7.56 37.35 -27.30
CA CYS A 546 7.12 38.72 -26.99
C CYS A 546 7.73 39.73 -27.97
N LYS A 547 8.98 39.52 -28.40
CA LYS A 547 9.62 40.32 -29.45
C LYS A 547 8.90 40.18 -30.79
N SER A 548 8.46 38.98 -31.19
CA SER A 548 7.74 38.80 -32.46
C SER A 548 6.31 39.37 -32.44
N ILE A 549 5.63 39.34 -31.29
CA ILE A 549 4.30 39.95 -31.13
C ILE A 549 4.38 41.48 -31.01
N GLY A 550 5.53 42.03 -30.63
CA GLY A 550 5.73 43.47 -30.41
C GLY A 550 5.45 43.93 -28.97
N ARG A 551 5.35 43.01 -28.00
CA ARG A 551 5.24 43.33 -26.57
C ARG A 551 6.61 43.59 -25.97
N PHE A 552 7.14 44.79 -26.20
CA PHE A 552 8.52 45.13 -25.88
C PHE A 552 8.82 45.19 -24.37
N GLU A 553 7.87 45.63 -23.53
CA GLU A 553 8.05 45.70 -22.07
C GLU A 553 8.21 44.31 -21.43
N GLU A 554 7.33 43.37 -21.78
CA GLU A 554 7.42 41.96 -21.33
C GLU A 554 8.71 41.31 -21.83
N ALA A 555 9.10 41.57 -23.09
CA ALA A 555 10.34 41.06 -23.64
C ALA A 555 11.59 41.60 -22.91
N GLU A 556 11.58 42.88 -22.53
CA GLU A 556 12.64 43.48 -21.71
C GLU A 556 12.70 42.85 -20.31
N HIS A 557 11.55 42.61 -19.67
CA HIS A 557 11.49 41.92 -18.38
C HIS A 557 12.10 40.50 -18.43
N TYR A 558 11.78 39.70 -19.45
CA TYR A 558 12.38 38.37 -19.59
C TYR A 558 13.88 38.45 -19.93
N CYS A 559 14.29 39.41 -20.77
CA CYS A 559 15.70 39.57 -21.12
C CYS A 559 16.55 40.05 -19.94
N THR A 560 16.03 40.91 -19.05
CA THR A 560 16.78 41.36 -17.86
C THR A 560 17.03 40.20 -16.91
N ARG A 561 16.04 39.32 -16.70
CA ARG A 561 16.21 38.08 -15.93
C ARG A 561 17.20 37.10 -16.56
N LEU A 562 17.27 37.04 -17.89
CA LEU A 562 18.29 36.24 -18.58
C LEU A 562 19.72 36.79 -18.43
N LEU A 563 19.91 38.07 -18.07
CA LEU A 563 21.26 38.64 -17.89
C LEU A 563 21.96 38.11 -16.64
N ASP A 564 21.20 37.60 -15.68
CA ASP A 564 21.71 37.02 -14.43
C ASP A 564 22.40 35.67 -14.69
N TYR A 565 22.10 35.00 -15.81
CA TYR A 565 22.69 33.73 -16.22
C TYR A 565 23.94 33.93 -17.10
N THR A 566 24.92 33.04 -16.99
CA THR A 566 26.13 33.03 -17.82
C THR A 566 26.01 31.99 -18.94
N GLY A 567 26.09 32.40 -20.20
CA GLY A 567 26.00 31.48 -21.35
C GLY A 567 25.72 32.19 -22.68
N PRO A 568 25.57 31.44 -23.79
CA PRO A 568 25.15 31.98 -25.09
C PRO A 568 23.79 32.71 -24.99
N GLU A 569 22.94 32.33 -24.04
CA GLU A 569 21.63 32.92 -23.80
C GLU A 569 21.74 34.38 -23.38
N ARG A 570 22.78 34.73 -22.59
CA ARG A 570 23.07 36.12 -22.22
C ARG A 570 23.41 36.99 -23.43
N GLU A 571 24.14 36.44 -24.40
CA GLU A 571 24.45 37.14 -25.65
C GLU A 571 23.19 37.31 -26.50
N THR A 572 22.33 36.30 -26.56
CA THR A 572 21.02 36.42 -27.24
C THR A 572 20.12 37.44 -26.56
N ALA A 573 20.09 37.49 -25.23
CA ALA A 573 19.32 38.49 -24.47
C ALA A 573 19.86 39.91 -24.72
N LYS A 574 21.19 40.11 -24.72
CA LYS A 574 21.81 41.39 -25.09
C LYS A 574 21.46 41.80 -26.52
N SER A 575 21.49 40.87 -27.47
CA SER A 575 21.12 41.11 -28.87
C SER A 575 19.65 41.49 -29.00
N ILE A 576 18.76 40.83 -28.27
CA ILE A 576 17.33 41.18 -28.19
C ILE A 576 17.17 42.59 -27.61
N LEU A 577 17.77 42.90 -26.46
CA LEU A 577 17.72 44.23 -25.83
C LEU A 577 18.27 45.35 -26.73
N GLN A 578 19.37 45.11 -27.46
CA GLN A 578 19.87 46.07 -28.44
C GLN A 578 18.88 46.28 -29.60
N GLY A 579 18.23 45.22 -30.07
CA GLY A 579 17.16 45.29 -31.06
C GLY A 579 15.93 46.07 -30.56
N LEU A 580 15.54 45.88 -29.30
CA LEU A 580 14.42 46.58 -28.66
C LEU A 580 14.70 48.08 -28.53
N LYS A 581 15.90 48.47 -28.08
CA LYS A 581 16.33 49.88 -28.01
C LYS A 581 16.30 50.56 -29.38
N ARG A 582 16.71 49.85 -30.44
CA ARG A 582 16.60 50.36 -31.82
C ARG A 582 15.15 50.55 -32.23
N ALA A 583 14.26 49.61 -31.92
CA ALA A 583 12.83 49.73 -32.24
C ALA A 583 12.14 50.89 -31.50
N GLN A 584 12.46 51.09 -30.22
CA GLN A 584 11.96 52.23 -29.43
C GLN A 584 12.46 53.58 -29.98
N SER A 585 13.70 53.66 -30.46
CA SER A 585 14.23 54.89 -31.07
C SER A 585 13.57 55.28 -32.40
N VAL A 586 12.82 54.37 -33.03
CA VAL A 586 12.18 54.56 -34.34
C VAL A 586 10.69 54.94 -34.22
N LEU A 587 10.03 54.68 -33.10
CA LEU A 587 8.65 55.12 -32.84
C LEU A 587 8.66 56.56 -32.25
N PRO A 588 8.18 57.59 -32.99
CA PRO A 588 8.18 58.97 -32.50
C PRO A 588 7.22 59.12 -31.31
N LEU A 589 7.59 59.97 -30.34
CA LEU A 589 6.72 60.47 -29.27
C LEU A 589 5.38 60.94 -29.88
N MET A 590 4.32 60.13 -29.78
CA MET A 590 2.97 60.60 -30.09
C MET A 590 2.53 61.56 -28.97
N ASP A 591 2.59 62.84 -29.29
CA ASP A 591 1.87 64.00 -28.73
C ASP A 591 1.15 63.78 -27.39
N ILE A 592 1.83 64.13 -26.28
CA ILE A 592 1.17 64.37 -24.99
C ILE A 592 0.77 65.86 -24.83
N ASP A 593 1.20 66.76 -25.70
CA ASP A 593 0.89 68.19 -25.59
C ASP A 593 -0.16 68.66 -26.60
N HIS A 594 -1.39 68.16 -26.47
CA HIS A 594 -2.59 68.85 -26.98
C HIS A 594 -3.69 68.92 -25.92
N PHE A 595 -3.33 69.45 -24.74
CA PHE A 595 -4.27 70.11 -23.83
C PHE A 595 -3.80 71.55 -23.61
N ALA A 596 -4.06 72.39 -24.62
CA ALA A 596 -3.96 73.85 -24.52
C ALA A 596 -5.09 74.48 -25.34
N MET A 597 -6.33 74.30 -24.86
CA MET A 597 -7.47 75.22 -24.93
C MET A 597 -8.40 74.86 -23.78
#